data_AF-A0A2K9DSD0-F1
#
_entry.id   AF-A0A2K9DSD0-F1
#
_cell.length_a   1.000
_cell.length_b   1.000
_cell.length_c   1.000
_cell.angle_alpha   90.00
_cell.angle_beta   90.00
_cell.angle_gamma   90.00
#
_symmetry.space_group_name_H-M   'P 1'
#
loop_
_entity.id
_entity.type
_entity.pdbx_description
1 polymer ?
#
loop_
_entity_poly.entity_id
_entity_poly.type
_entity_poly.pdbx_seq_one_letter_code
_entity_poly.pdbx_strand_id
1 'polypeptide(L)'
;MAHAYQSAEDGQIVISDQPRADLEALARWQEIDVDEAKGILDARDAEPVTAENDEGFRALIDYLTEHDLTPADLLATLTASENPPPSAVADPAGPPAAEAQTPSAAEAPAGNASTEKWADYARSLGVAVDADADRAAIKAAIDAHKAAL
;
A
#
# COMPACT_ATOMS: atom_id res chain seq x y z
N MET A 1 -12.76 -21.36 23.39
CA MET A 1 -13.80 -20.39 23.04
C MET A 1 -13.11 -19.40 22.11
N ALA A 2 -13.66 -19.13 20.93
CA ALA A 2 -13.05 -18.18 20.03
C ALA A 2 -13.26 -16.76 20.57
N HIS A 3 -12.30 -15.88 20.31
CA HIS A 3 -12.32 -14.47 20.65
C HIS A 3 -12.29 -13.68 19.35
N ALA A 4 -13.14 -12.65 19.23
CA ALA A 4 -13.18 -11.79 18.07
C ALA A 4 -12.83 -10.35 18.48
N TYR A 5 -11.99 -9.71 17.66
CA TYR A 5 -11.52 -8.36 17.89
C TYR A 5 -11.80 -7.52 16.65
N GLN A 6 -12.39 -6.34 16.85
CA GLN A 6 -12.61 -5.35 15.81
C GLN A 6 -11.70 -4.14 16.03
N SER A 7 -11.00 -3.73 14.98
CA SER A 7 -10.25 -2.48 14.97
C SER A 7 -11.21 -1.30 14.85
N ALA A 8 -11.10 -0.34 15.77
CA ALA A 8 -11.83 0.92 15.75
C ALA A 8 -11.33 1.89 14.66
N GLU A 9 -10.13 1.66 14.10
CA GLU A 9 -9.53 2.53 13.08
C GLU A 9 -10.08 2.26 11.68
N ASP A 10 -10.19 0.98 11.31
CA ASP A 10 -10.47 0.55 9.92
C ASP A 10 -11.62 -0.48 9.85
N GLY A 11 -12.18 -0.88 10.99
CA GLY A 11 -13.20 -1.93 11.04
C GLY A 11 -12.68 -3.32 10.64
N GLN A 12 -11.37 -3.54 10.74
CA GLN A 12 -10.76 -4.86 10.53
C GLN A 12 -11.19 -5.83 11.64
N ILE A 13 -11.57 -7.05 11.27
CA ILE A 13 -12.00 -8.10 12.21
C ILE A 13 -10.95 -9.21 12.25
N VAL A 14 -10.60 -9.65 13.46
CA VAL A 14 -9.69 -10.76 13.72
C VAL A 14 -10.37 -11.75 14.66
N ILE A 15 -10.55 -12.99 14.22
CA ILE A 15 -11.07 -14.09 15.05
C ILE A 15 -9.92 -15.02 15.40
N SER A 16 -9.73 -15.33 16.68
CA SER A 16 -8.64 -16.17 17.18
C SER A 16 -9.16 -17.18 18.21
N ASP A 17 -8.56 -18.37 18.27
CA ASP A 17 -8.95 -19.42 19.23
C ASP A 17 -8.39 -19.16 20.64
N GLN A 18 -7.37 -18.30 20.73
CA GLN A 18 -6.75 -17.87 21.98
C GLN A 18 -6.98 -16.36 22.19
N PRO A 19 -7.16 -15.90 23.44
CA PRO A 19 -7.28 -14.49 23.75
C PRO A 19 -5.98 -13.76 23.38
N ARG A 20 -6.12 -12.62 22.70
CA ARG A 20 -4.99 -11.81 22.23
C ARG A 20 -4.86 -10.57 23.09
N ALA A 21 -4.20 -10.74 24.23
CA ALA A 21 -3.90 -9.66 25.17
C ALA A 21 -3.12 -8.50 24.51
N ASP A 22 -2.36 -8.77 23.45
CA ASP A 22 -1.70 -7.75 22.63
C ASP A 22 -2.69 -6.82 21.93
N LEU A 23 -3.84 -7.35 21.49
CA LEU A 23 -4.91 -6.57 20.88
C LEU A 23 -5.77 -5.89 21.95
N GLU A 24 -6.11 -6.59 23.04
CA GLU A 24 -6.88 -5.99 24.15
C GLU A 24 -6.15 -4.81 24.81
N ALA A 25 -4.82 -4.87 24.91
CA ALA A 25 -4.01 -3.78 25.45
C ALA A 25 -3.97 -2.55 24.54
N LEU A 26 -4.25 -2.73 23.26
CA LEU A 26 -4.30 -1.64 22.29
C LEU A 26 -5.71 -1.07 22.29
N ALA A 27 -5.88 0.15 22.83
CA ALA A 27 -7.17 0.87 22.90
C ALA A 27 -7.89 1.06 21.53
N ARG A 28 -7.22 0.73 20.43
CA ARG A 28 -7.76 0.73 19.07
C ARG A 28 -8.46 -0.58 18.68
N TRP A 29 -8.43 -1.61 19.53
CA TRP A 29 -9.12 -2.88 19.30
C TRP A 29 -10.16 -3.11 20.39
N GLN A 30 -11.37 -3.47 19.96
CA GLN A 30 -12.48 -3.81 20.82
C GLN A 30 -12.78 -5.30 20.67
N GLU A 31 -12.93 -6.01 21.79
CA GLU A 31 -13.47 -7.36 21.77
C GLU A 31 -14.96 -7.29 21.41
N ILE A 32 -15.35 -8.07 20.40
CA ILE A 32 -16.72 -8.20 19.92
C ILE A 32 -17.16 -9.66 20.00
N ASP A 33 -18.46 -9.91 19.95
CA ASP A 33 -18.97 -11.27 19.92
C ASP A 33 -18.58 -11.99 18.62
N VAL A 34 -18.31 -13.30 18.70
CA VAL A 34 -17.86 -14.09 17.55
C VAL A 34 -18.97 -14.24 16.51
N ASP A 35 -20.24 -14.34 16.93
CA ASP A 35 -21.37 -14.43 16.00
C ASP A 35 -21.61 -13.08 15.31
N GLU A 36 -21.41 -11.97 16.02
CA GLU A 36 -21.43 -10.62 15.43
C GLU A 36 -20.30 -10.42 14.42
N ALA A 37 -19.07 -10.81 14.77
CA ALA A 37 -17.92 -10.77 13.88
C ALA A 37 -18.15 -11.55 12.59
N LYS A 38 -18.73 -12.74 12.70
CA LYS A 38 -19.10 -13.57 11.53
C LYS A 38 -20.20 -12.92 10.71
N GLY A 39 -21.22 -12.34 11.34
CA GLY A 39 -22.28 -11.63 10.63
C GLY A 39 -21.76 -10.43 9.81
N ILE A 40 -20.77 -9.70 10.34
CA ILE A 40 -20.14 -8.58 9.61
C ILE A 40 -19.30 -9.10 8.43
N LEU A 41 -18.56 -10.21 8.62
CA LEU A 41 -17.78 -10.81 7.54
C LEU A 41 -18.66 -11.39 6.44
N ASP A 42 -19.75 -12.06 6.80
CA ASP A 42 -20.72 -12.62 5.87
C ASP A 42 -21.45 -11.50 5.09
N ALA A 43 -21.82 -10.41 5.76
CA ALA A 43 -22.39 -9.24 5.11
C ALA A 43 -21.43 -8.58 4.10
N ARG A 44 -20.12 -8.53 4.41
CA ARG A 44 -19.09 -8.03 3.48
C ARG A 44 -18.88 -8.95 2.28
N ASP A 45 -18.92 -10.26 2.48
CA ASP A 45 -18.81 -11.24 1.40
C ASP A 45 -20.08 -11.25 0.53
N ALA A 46 -21.23 -10.94 1.13
CA ALA A 46 -22.53 -10.82 0.48
C ALA A 46 -22.78 -9.45 -0.17
N GLU A 47 -21.92 -8.44 0.00
CA GLU A 47 -22.02 -7.21 -0.79
C GLU A 47 -21.81 -7.59 -2.27
N PRO A 48 -22.84 -7.47 -3.13
CA PRO A 48 -22.64 -7.76 -4.54
C PRO A 48 -21.63 -6.73 -5.05
N VAL A 49 -20.51 -7.21 -5.59
CA VAL A 49 -19.65 -6.40 -6.46
C VAL A 49 -20.60 -5.84 -7.51
N THR A 50 -20.98 -4.56 -7.38
CA THR A 50 -22.00 -4.00 -8.26
C THR A 50 -21.45 -4.08 -9.68
N ALA A 51 -22.24 -4.65 -10.58
CA ALA A 51 -21.88 -4.86 -11.97
C ALA A 51 -21.52 -3.56 -12.72
N GLU A 52 -21.64 -2.39 -12.08
CA GLU A 52 -21.14 -1.10 -12.58
C GLU A 52 -19.62 -1.09 -12.79
N ASN A 53 -18.85 -1.91 -12.05
CA ASN A 53 -17.41 -2.09 -12.31
C ASN A 53 -17.11 -3.05 -13.48
N ASP A 54 -18.07 -3.88 -13.89
CA ASP A 54 -17.90 -4.83 -14.99
C ASP A 54 -17.96 -4.12 -16.35
N GLU A 55 -18.75 -3.05 -16.48
CA GLU A 55 -18.84 -2.23 -17.68
C GLU A 55 -17.59 -1.37 -17.88
N GLY A 56 -17.09 -0.74 -16.81
CA GLY A 56 -15.83 0.01 -16.85
C GLY A 56 -14.63 -0.88 -17.18
N PHE A 57 -14.58 -2.08 -16.60
CA PHE A 57 -13.53 -3.05 -16.88
C PHE A 57 -13.64 -3.66 -18.28
N ARG A 58 -14.86 -3.95 -18.75
CA ARG A 58 -15.09 -4.39 -20.15
C ARG A 58 -14.73 -3.30 -21.14
N ALA A 59 -15.14 -2.06 -20.91
CA ALA A 59 -14.79 -0.93 -21.78
C ALA A 59 -13.27 -0.71 -21.84
N LEU A 60 -12.58 -0.89 -20.71
CA LEU A 60 -11.12 -0.86 -20.68
C LEU A 60 -10.51 -2.01 -21.49
N ILE A 61 -10.99 -3.24 -21.33
CA ILE A 61 -10.50 -4.39 -22.10
C ILE A 61 -10.77 -4.22 -23.60
N ASP A 62 -11.95 -3.73 -23.97
CA ASP A 62 -12.34 -3.48 -25.37
C ASP A 62 -11.43 -2.42 -25.99
N TYR A 63 -11.17 -1.32 -25.27
CA TYR A 63 -10.23 -0.27 -25.66
C TYR A 63 -8.80 -0.80 -25.85
N LEU A 64 -8.31 -1.62 -24.92
CA LEU A 64 -6.97 -2.22 -25.03
C LEU A 64 -6.86 -3.17 -26.23
N THR A 65 -7.95 -3.90 -26.52
CA THR A 65 -8.01 -4.82 -27.65
C THR A 65 -8.13 -4.08 -28.98
N GLU A 66 -8.94 -3.03 -29.06
CA GLU A 66 -9.13 -2.21 -30.27
C GLU A 66 -7.85 -1.45 -30.65
N HIS A 67 -7.09 -1.00 -29.65
CA HIS A 67 -5.83 -0.29 -29.87
C HIS A 67 -4.58 -1.19 -29.92
N ASP A 68 -4.74 -2.52 -29.88
CA ASP A 68 -3.67 -3.53 -29.81
C ASP A 68 -2.62 -3.20 -28.72
N LEU A 69 -3.07 -2.55 -27.63
CA LEU A 69 -2.20 -2.05 -26.58
C LEU A 69 -1.75 -3.22 -25.73
N THR A 70 -0.48 -3.58 -25.89
CA THR A 70 0.14 -4.56 -25.02
C THR A 70 0.35 -3.97 -23.62
N PRO A 71 0.45 -4.81 -22.57
CA PRO A 71 0.81 -4.33 -21.23
C PRO A 71 2.12 -3.52 -21.21
N ALA A 72 3.03 -3.80 -22.14
CA ALA A 72 4.28 -3.05 -22.31
C ALA A 72 4.04 -1.65 -22.89
N ASP A 73 3.08 -1.49 -23.79
CA ASP A 73 2.68 -0.19 -24.35
C ASP A 73 1.99 0.70 -23.32
N LEU A 74 1.14 0.12 -22.46
CA LEU A 74 0.57 0.84 -21.32
C LEU A 74 1.64 1.31 -20.34
N LEU A 75 2.59 0.44 -20.01
CA LEU A 75 3.72 0.79 -19.16
C LEU A 75 4.57 1.90 -19.79
N ALA A 76 4.81 1.81 -21.11
CA ALA A 76 5.54 2.83 -21.87
C ALA A 76 4.79 4.17 -21.93
N THR A 77 3.46 4.15 -22.04
CA THR A 77 2.63 5.36 -22.10
C THR A 77 2.53 6.07 -20.74
N LEU A 78 2.43 5.28 -19.66
CA LEU A 78 2.45 5.77 -18.27
C LEU A 78 3.83 6.34 -17.92
N THR A 79 4.91 5.65 -18.29
CA THR A 79 6.30 6.13 -18.06
C THR A 79 6.69 7.29 -18.97
N ALA A 80 6.13 7.40 -20.18
CA ALA A 80 6.35 8.54 -21.07
C ALA A 80 5.64 9.82 -20.60
N SER A 81 4.54 9.72 -19.85
CA SER A 81 3.88 10.88 -19.23
C SER A 81 4.71 11.50 -18.08
N GLU A 82 5.66 10.77 -17.50
CA GLU A 82 6.54 11.28 -16.43
C GLU A 82 7.89 11.81 -16.93
N ASN A 83 8.16 11.81 -18.24
CA ASN A 83 9.44 12.27 -18.78
C ASN A 83 9.25 13.33 -19.88
N PRO A 84 9.23 14.64 -19.55
CA PRO A 84 9.27 15.67 -20.57
C PRO A 84 10.60 15.55 -21.35
N PRO A 85 10.61 15.75 -22.68
CA PRO A 85 11.82 15.59 -23.47
C PRO A 85 12.91 16.59 -23.03
N PRO A 86 14.18 16.16 -22.86
CA PRO A 86 15.25 17.08 -22.56
C PRO A 86 15.63 17.83 -23.84
N SER A 87 15.03 18.99 -24.09
CA SER A 87 15.51 19.94 -25.09
C SER A 87 14.98 21.35 -24.83
N ALA A 88 15.81 22.19 -24.21
CA ALA A 88 16.58 23.22 -24.92
C ALA A 88 17.08 24.29 -23.93
N VAL A 89 18.40 24.47 -23.94
CA VAL A 89 19.14 25.58 -23.33
C VAL A 89 18.71 26.94 -23.89
N ALA A 90 18.31 27.86 -23.00
CA ALA A 90 18.36 29.33 -23.15
C ALA A 90 18.16 29.94 -21.75
N ASP A 91 19.21 30.27 -20.98
CA ASP A 91 19.91 31.57 -20.93
C ASP A 91 19.78 32.12 -19.47
N PRO A 92 20.77 32.84 -18.91
CA PRO A 92 20.99 32.92 -17.46
C PRO A 92 20.48 34.24 -16.86
N ALA A 93 19.41 34.19 -16.07
CA ALA A 93 19.05 35.33 -15.22
C ALA A 93 18.20 34.95 -14.01
N GLY A 94 18.79 35.11 -12.83
CA GLY A 94 18.04 35.34 -11.58
C GLY A 94 18.00 34.14 -10.64
N PRO A 95 18.66 34.20 -9.47
CA PRO A 95 18.30 33.30 -8.38
C PRO A 95 16.95 33.79 -7.82
N PRO A 96 15.99 32.88 -7.65
CA PRO A 96 15.39 32.79 -6.33
C PRO A 96 15.36 31.34 -5.87
N ALA A 97 15.90 31.15 -4.67
CA ALA A 97 15.61 30.05 -3.76
C ALA A 97 15.44 28.69 -4.44
N ALA A 98 16.56 27.96 -4.52
CA ALA A 98 16.48 26.54 -4.23
C ALA A 98 15.84 26.41 -2.84
N GLU A 99 14.52 26.32 -2.80
CA GLU A 99 13.86 25.44 -1.86
C GLU A 99 14.44 24.08 -2.20
N ALA A 100 15.57 23.77 -1.55
CA ALA A 100 16.01 22.43 -1.35
C ALA A 100 14.74 21.68 -0.96
N GLN A 101 14.23 20.86 -1.87
CA GLN A 101 13.44 19.71 -1.48
C GLN A 101 14.39 18.93 -0.58
N THR A 102 14.37 19.31 0.70
CA THR A 102 14.87 18.48 1.78
C THR A 102 14.30 17.10 1.48
N PRO A 103 15.12 16.04 1.35
CA PRO A 103 14.58 14.70 1.24
C PRO A 103 13.68 14.54 2.46
N SER A 104 12.37 14.58 2.24
CA SER A 104 11.39 14.36 3.31
C SER A 104 11.83 13.07 3.96
N ALA A 105 12.22 13.18 5.24
CA ALA A 105 12.66 12.07 6.04
C ALA A 105 11.75 10.89 5.72
N ALA A 106 12.31 9.82 5.16
CA ALA A 106 11.53 8.72 4.63
C ALA A 106 10.56 8.28 5.74
N GLU A 107 9.29 8.63 5.58
CA GLU A 107 8.30 8.40 6.60
C GLU A 107 7.91 6.93 6.45
N ALA A 108 7.75 6.23 7.58
CA ALA A 108 7.46 4.81 7.51
C ALA A 108 6.16 4.62 6.70
N PRO A 109 6.17 3.77 5.66
CA PRO A 109 4.98 3.57 4.85
C PRO A 109 3.86 3.01 5.72
N ALA A 110 2.61 3.35 5.37
CA ALA A 110 1.43 2.90 6.09
C ALA A 110 1.41 1.36 6.23
N GLY A 111 0.83 0.84 7.31
CA GLY A 111 0.85 -0.60 7.62
C GLY A 111 0.26 -1.51 6.53
N ASN A 112 -0.63 -0.96 5.70
CA ASN A 112 -1.25 -1.60 4.54
C ASN A 112 -0.52 -1.32 3.21
N ALA A 113 0.59 -0.57 3.21
CA ALA A 113 1.36 -0.31 2.00
C ALA A 113 1.92 -1.60 1.38
N SER A 114 2.06 -1.57 0.06
CA SER A 114 2.58 -2.67 -0.76
C SER A 114 4.01 -3.04 -0.37
N THR A 115 4.39 -4.31 -0.62
CA THR A 115 5.74 -4.83 -0.38
C THR A 115 6.82 -3.98 -1.05
N GLU A 116 6.58 -3.49 -2.27
CA GLU A 116 7.50 -2.57 -2.97
C GLU A 116 7.75 -1.27 -2.20
N LYS A 117 6.72 -0.67 -1.61
CA LYS A 117 6.86 0.55 -0.79
C LYS A 117 7.70 0.29 0.46
N TRP A 118 7.52 -0.88 1.08
CA TRP A 118 8.35 -1.29 2.20
C TRP A 118 9.80 -1.57 1.79
N ALA A 119 10.01 -2.17 0.61
CA ALA A 119 11.35 -2.43 0.08
C ALA A 119 12.10 -1.12 -0.25
N ASP A 120 11.40 -0.15 -0.84
CA ASP A 120 11.94 1.18 -1.11
C ASP A 120 12.29 1.92 0.19
N TYR A 121 11.40 1.85 1.19
CA TYR A 121 11.66 2.39 2.51
C TYR A 121 12.89 1.75 3.18
N ALA A 122 13.02 0.42 3.11
CA ALA A 122 14.20 -0.30 3.60
C ALA A 122 15.49 0.19 2.92
N ARG A 123 15.49 0.35 1.59
CA ARG A 123 16.64 0.90 0.86
C ARG A 123 16.96 2.33 1.26
N SER A 124 15.94 3.17 1.50
CA SER A 124 16.14 4.55 1.96
C SER A 124 16.85 4.64 3.31
N LEU A 125 16.67 3.61 4.17
CA LEU A 125 17.34 3.46 5.45
C LEU A 125 18.71 2.75 5.34
N GLY A 126 19.11 2.31 4.14
CA GLY A 126 20.34 1.54 3.93
C GLY A 126 20.22 0.06 4.34
N VAL A 127 19.00 -0.44 4.54
CA VAL A 127 18.73 -1.84 4.85
C VAL A 127 18.66 -2.65 3.56
N ALA A 128 19.57 -3.61 3.39
CA ALA A 128 19.53 -4.56 2.30
C ALA A 128 18.37 -5.55 2.53
N VAL A 129 17.43 -5.60 1.58
CA VAL A 129 16.31 -6.54 1.58
C VAL A 129 16.30 -7.32 0.26
N ASP A 130 16.09 -8.62 0.36
CA ASP A 130 15.92 -9.50 -0.79
C ASP A 130 14.69 -9.12 -1.61
N ALA A 131 14.79 -9.21 -2.94
CA ALA A 131 13.69 -8.87 -3.84
C ALA A 131 12.49 -9.84 -3.71
N ASP A 132 12.74 -11.05 -3.22
CA ASP A 132 11.72 -12.08 -2.97
C ASP A 132 11.22 -12.05 -1.51
N ALA A 133 11.70 -11.10 -0.68
CA ALA A 133 11.30 -11.02 0.71
C ALA A 133 9.85 -10.50 0.84
N ASP A 134 9.01 -11.24 1.56
CA ASP A 134 7.67 -10.79 1.90
C ASP A 134 7.69 -9.53 2.76
N ARG A 135 6.60 -8.76 2.72
CA ARG A 135 6.42 -7.52 3.51
C ARG A 135 6.77 -7.68 4.98
N ALA A 136 6.46 -8.84 5.58
CA ALA A 136 6.77 -9.14 6.97
C ALA A 136 8.28 -9.21 7.22
N ALA A 137 9.03 -9.84 6.32
CA ALA A 137 10.49 -9.95 6.40
C ALA A 137 11.16 -8.58 6.20
N ILE A 138 10.67 -7.77 5.25
CA ILE A 138 11.15 -6.41 5.02
C ILE A 138 10.93 -5.54 6.26
N LYS A 139 9.74 -5.60 6.86
CA LYS A 139 9.41 -4.84 8.07
C LYS A 139 10.28 -5.27 9.26
N ALA A 140 10.53 -6.56 9.43
CA ALA A 140 11.41 -7.08 10.46
C ALA A 140 12.87 -6.61 10.27
N ALA A 141 13.37 -6.55 9.04
CA ALA A 141 14.71 -6.05 8.74
C ALA A 141 14.85 -4.55 9.07
N ILE A 142 13.82 -3.75 8.77
CA ILE A 142 13.76 -2.33 9.14
C ILE A 142 13.71 -2.13 10.65
N ASP A 143 12.91 -2.94 11.35
CA ASP A 143 12.79 -2.88 12.81
C ASP A 143 14.12 -3.25 13.50
N ALA A 144 14.78 -4.32 13.03
CA ALA A 144 16.09 -4.72 13.51
C ALA A 144 17.16 -3.64 13.27
N HIS A 145 17.13 -2.96 12.12
CA HIS A 145 18.03 -1.85 11.84
C HIS A 145 17.78 -0.65 12.75
N LYS A 146 16.51 -0.32 13.01
CA LYS A 146 16.12 0.75 13.96
C LYS A 146 16.50 0.43 15.40
N ALA A 147 16.44 -0.84 15.80
CA ALA A 147 16.87 -1.28 17.12
C ALA A 147 18.40 -1.29 17.30
N ALA A 148 19.16 -1.28 16.19
CA ALA A 148 20.62 -1.25 16.18
C ALA A 148 21.22 0.16 16.12
N LEU A 149 20.39 1.19 15.88
CA LEU A 149 20.72 2.62 15.95
C LEU A 149 20.53 3.15 17.38
#